data_AF-A0A503B305-F1
#
_entry.id   AF-A0A503B305-F1
#
_cell.length_a   1.000
_cell.length_b   1.000
_cell.length_c   1.000
_cell.angle_alpha   90.00
_cell.angle_beta   90.00
_cell.angle_gamma   90.00
#
_symmetry.space_group_name_H-M   'P 1'
#
loop_
_entity.id
_entity.type
_entity.pdbx_description
1 polymer ?
#
loop_
_entity_poly.entity_id
_entity_poly.type
_entity_poly.pdbx_seq_one_letter_code
_entity_poly.pdbx_strand_id
1 'polypeptide(L)' 'MFHDICLEAYRLGGVDAVNSLLKQQFPADADRIRAMEDLEDTGYWSISWHEKKHPDGGMYRDFGNVREYLADEGEH' A
#
# COMPACT_ATOMS: atom_id res chain seq x y z
N MET A 1 -0.15 14.53 5.24
CA MET A 1 -0.20 13.81 3.95
C MET A 1 -0.77 12.42 4.19
N PHE A 2 -1.25 11.71 3.15
CA PHE A 2 -1.86 10.37 3.30
C PHE A 2 -0.93 9.37 4.04
N HIS A 3 0.38 9.47 3.80
CA HIS A 3 1.42 8.76 4.54
C HIS A 3 1.30 8.90 6.07
N ASP A 4 1.03 10.10 6.61
CA ASP A 4 0.95 10.32 8.06
C ASP A 4 -0.23 9.56 8.68
N ILE A 5 -1.34 9.46 7.95
CA ILE A 5 -2.53 8.71 8.38
C ILE A 5 -2.22 7.20 8.37
N CYS A 6 -1.51 6.72 7.35
CA CYS A 6 -1.02 5.34 7.31
C CYS A 6 -0.05 5.05 8.45
N LEU A 7 0.84 5.97 8.79
CA LEU A 7 1.79 5.83 9.88
C LEU A 7 1.08 5.78 11.24
N GLU A 8 0.05 6.61 11.44
CA GLU A 8 -0.78 6.56 12.66
C GLU A 8 -1.52 5.21 12.78
N ALA A 9 -2.15 4.75 11.69
CA ALA A 9 -2.79 3.43 11.66
C ALA A 9 -1.80 2.29 11.97
N TYR A 10 -0.59 2.36 11.41
CA TYR A 10 0.48 1.41 11.69
C TYR A 10 0.90 1.41 13.16
N ARG A 11 1.05 2.58 13.78
CA ARG A 11 1.38 2.67 15.22
C ARG A 11 0.28 2.09 16.12
N LEU A 12 -0.97 2.12 15.67
CA LEU A 12 -2.12 1.62 16.44
C LEU A 12 -2.37 0.12 16.26
N GLY A 13 -2.07 -0.45 15.09
CA GLY A 13 -2.42 -1.85 14.80
C GLY A 13 -1.57 -2.52 13.73
N GLY A 14 -0.38 -1.99 13.46
CA GLY A 14 0.58 -2.54 12.51
C GLY A 14 0.07 -2.52 11.06
N VAL A 15 0.65 -3.39 10.26
CA VAL A 15 0.39 -3.51 8.82
C VAL A 15 -1.08 -3.85 8.52
N ASP A 16 -1.73 -4.64 9.38
CA ASP A 16 -3.13 -5.02 9.20
C ASP A 16 -4.09 -3.82 9.32
N ALA A 17 -3.79 -2.89 10.24
CA ALA A 17 -4.55 -1.65 10.38
C ALA A 17 -4.40 -0.75 9.15
N VAL A 18 -3.19 -0.66 8.57
CA VAL A 18 -2.96 0.10 7.32
C VAL A 18 -3.73 -0.50 6.15
N ASN A 19 -3.66 -1.82 5.98
CA ASN A 19 -4.40 -2.53 4.93
C ASN A 19 -5.92 -2.37 5.09
N SER A 20 -6.41 -2.35 6.32
CA SER A 20 -7.84 -2.12 6.61
C SER A 20 -8.24 -0.68 6.31
N LEU A 21 -7.41 0.30 6.69
CA LEU A 21 -7.61 1.72 6.36
C LEU A 21 -7.68 1.94 4.85
N LEU A 22 -6.74 1.37 4.08
CA LEU A 22 -6.71 1.47 2.62
C LEU A 22 -7.98 0.92 1.97
N LYS A 23 -8.51 -0.21 2.48
CA LYS A 23 -9.78 -0.79 2.01
C LYS A 23 -10.98 0.09 2.33
N GLN A 24 -11.00 0.72 3.51
CA GLN A 24 -12.09 1.60 3.93
C GLN A 24 -12.09 2.93 3.17
N GLN A 25 -10.91 3.51 2.96
CA GLN A 25 -10.77 4.83 2.35
C GLN A 25 -10.89 4.78 0.82
N PHE A 26 -10.44 3.68 0.21
CA PHE A 26 -10.51 3.46 -1.24
C PHE A 26 -11.30 2.16 -1.51
N PRO A 27 -12.65 2.22 -1.54
CA PRO A 27 -13.46 1.04 -1.83
C PRO A 27 -13.31 0.57 -3.29
N ALA A 28 -13.01 1.48 -4.22
CA ALA A 28 -12.69 1.16 -5.59
C ALA A 28 -11.23 0.69 -5.72
N ASP A 29 -11.02 -0.46 -6.38
CA ASP A 29 -9.70 -1.07 -6.47
C ASP A 29 -8.70 -0.18 -7.24
N ALA A 30 -9.14 0.50 -8.31
CA ALA A 30 -8.25 1.38 -9.08
C ALA A 30 -7.69 2.54 -8.24
N ASP A 31 -8.50 3.16 -7.39
CA ASP A 31 -8.05 4.24 -6.51
C ASP A 31 -7.16 3.69 -5.39
N ARG A 32 -7.45 2.47 -4.93
CA ARG A 32 -6.62 1.80 -3.92
C ARG A 32 -5.23 1.45 -4.46
N ILE A 33 -5.14 0.95 -5.71
CA ILE A 33 -3.87 0.70 -6.39
C ILE A 33 -3.06 1.99 -6.45
N ARG A 34 -3.64 3.10 -6.91
CA ARG A 34 -2.95 4.40 -6.99
C ARG A 34 -2.46 4.88 -5.63
N ALA A 35 -3.30 4.79 -4.60
CA ALA A 35 -2.90 5.19 -3.25
C ALA A 35 -1.78 4.32 -2.67
N MET A 36 -1.75 3.03 -3.03
CA MET A 36 -0.68 2.11 -2.68
C MET A 36 0.60 2.41 -3.47
N GLU A 37 0.52 2.72 -4.77
CA GLU A 37 1.66 3.16 -5.58
C GLU A 37 2.28 4.43 -4.99
N ASP A 38 1.47 5.45 -4.68
CA ASP A 38 1.94 6.67 -4.02
C ASP A 38 2.61 6.38 -2.67
N LEU A 39 2.15 5.37 -1.95
CA LEU A 39 2.70 4.96 -0.65
C LEU A 39 4.04 4.23 -0.82
N GLU A 40 4.14 3.32 -1.79
CA GLU A 40 5.39 2.64 -2.18
C GLU A 40 6.44 3.64 -2.67
N ASP A 41 6.03 4.63 -3.46
CA ASP A 41 6.89 5.69 -4.00
C ASP A 41 7.52 6.57 -2.90
N THR A 42 6.96 6.60 -1.69
CA THR A 42 7.61 7.26 -0.55
C THR A 42 8.89 6.56 -0.11
N GLY A 43 9.12 5.30 -0.52
CA GLY A 43 10.24 4.47 -0.11
C GLY A 43 10.16 3.93 1.32
N TYR A 44 9.16 4.33 2.08
CA TYR A 44 8.97 3.91 3.47
C TYR A 44 8.08 2.69 3.62
N TRP A 45 7.42 2.25 2.55
CA TRP A 45 6.46 1.15 2.60
C TRP A 45 6.78 0.16 1.49
N SER A 46 6.78 -1.12 1.84
CA SER A 46 6.93 -2.22 0.89
C SER A 46 5.57 -2.85 0.64
N ILE A 47 5.22 -3.02 -0.64
CA ILE A 47 3.92 -3.53 -1.07
C ILE A 47 4.11 -4.81 -1.86
N SER A 48 3.35 -5.84 -1.49
CA SER A 48 3.25 -7.06 -2.27
C SER A 48 2.13 -6.91 -3.29
N TRP A 49 2.51 -6.85 -4.57
CA TRP A 49 1.59 -6.68 -5.68
C TRP A 49 1.14 -8.02 -6.25
N HIS A 50 -0.15 -8.11 -6.55
CA HIS A 50 -0.68 -9.13 -7.44
C HIS A 50 -0.85 -8.51 -8.83
N GLU A 51 -0.30 -9.20 -9.83
CA GLU A 51 -0.32 -8.76 -11.21
C GLU A 51 -1.15 -9.73 -12.06
N LYS A 52 -2.00 -9.18 -12.94
CA LYS A 52 -2.76 -9.92 -13.92
C LYS A 52 -2.36 -9.53 -15.32
N LYS A 53 -2.47 -10.50 -16.24
CA LYS A 53 -2.30 -10.25 -17.66
C LYS A 53 -3.55 -9.56 -18.20
N HIS A 54 -3.39 -8.42 -18.86
CA HIS A 54 -4.51 -7.75 -19.52
C HIS A 54 -4.89 -8.50 -20.82
N PRO A 55 -6.18 -8.56 -21.21
CA PRO A 55 -6.61 -9.28 -22.40
C PRO A 55 -6.01 -8.78 -23.73
N ASP A 56 -5.63 -7.50 -23.80
CA ASP A 56 -4.98 -6.88 -24.97
C ASP A 56 -3.44 -6.99 -24.95
N GLY A 57 -2.87 -7.59 -23.90
CA GLY A 57 -1.43 -7.71 -23.68
C GLY A 57 -0.92 -6.84 -22.52
N GLY A 58 0.25 -7.18 -22.00
CA GLY A 58 0.82 -6.49 -20.82
C GLY A 58 0.33 -7.04 -19.48
N MET A 59 1.02 -6.63 -18.41
CA MET A 59 0.69 -6.96 -17.02
C MET A 59 0.18 -5.68 -16.34
N TYR A 60 -0.83 -5.82 -15.48
CA TYR A 60 -1.35 -4.73 -14.67
C TYR A 60 -1.55 -5.19 -13.22
N ARG A 61 -1.39 -4.27 -12.27
CA ARG A 61 -1.63 -4.50 -10.86
C ARG A 61 -3.13 -4.38 -10.58
N ASP A 62 -3.73 -5.41 -9.98
CA ASP A 62 -5.16 -5.41 -9.63
C ASP A 62 -5.40 -5.54 -8.13
N PHE A 63 -4.39 -5.97 -7.38
CA PHE A 63 -4.42 -5.98 -5.92
C PHE A 63 -3.04 -5.74 -5.33
N GLY A 64 -2.98 -5.08 -4.18
CA GLY A 64 -1.77 -4.85 -3.40
C GLY A 64 -2.03 -5.05 -1.91
N ASN A 65 -0.98 -5.43 -1.18
CA ASN A 65 -1.03 -5.51 0.27
C ASN A 65 0.25 -4.89 0.85
N VAL A 66 0.10 -3.96 1.79
CA VAL A 66 1.23 -3.42 2.54
C VAL A 66 1.84 -4.57 3.32
N ARG A 67 3.16 -4.74 3.23
CA ARG A 67 3.90 -5.83 3.87
C ARG A 67 4.64 -5.38 5.12
N GLU A 68 5.28 -4.22 5.04
CA GLU A 68 6.17 -3.71 6.09
C GLU A 68 6.40 -2.20 5.94
N TYR A 69 6.79 -1.59 7.06
CA TYR A 69 7.24 -0.20 7.12
C TYR A 69 8.76 -0.19 7.23
N LEU A 70 9.43 0.39 6.23
CA LEU A 70 10.88 0.32 6.03
C LEU A 70 11.65 1.43 6.76
N ALA A 71 10.98 2.50 7.20
CA ALA A 71 11.69 3.62 7.82
C ALA A 71 12.11 3.34 9.27
N ASP A 72 11.57 2.30 9.91
CA ASP A 72 11.94 1.91 11.28
C ASP A 72 13.28 1.13 11.33
N GLU A 73 13.75 0.61 10.19
CA GLU A 73 15.06 -0.07 10.08
C GLU A 73 16.24 0.90 9.84
N GLY A 74 16.01 2.20 10.05
CA GLY A 74 16.93 3.29 9.71
C GLY A 74 17.83 3.83 10.84
N GLU A 75 17.99 3.14 11.97
CA GLU A 75 19.01 3.47 12.97
C GLU A 75 19.77 2.22 13.45
N HIS A 76 20.96 2.00 12.85
CA HIS A 76 22.08 1.33 13.52
C HIS A 76 23.42 1.91 13.07
#